data_AF-A0A3P9IS90-F1
#
_entry.id   AF-A0A3P9IS90-F1
#
_cell.length_a   1.000
_cell.length_b   1.000
_cell.length_c   1.000
_cell.angle_alpha   90.00
_cell.angle_beta   90.00
_cell.angle_gamma   90.00
#
_symmetry.space_group_name_H-M   'P 1'
#
loop_
_entity.id
_entity.type
_entity.pdbx_description
1 polymer ?
#
loop_
_entity_poly.entity_id
_entity_poly.type
_entity_poly.pdbx_seq_one_letter_code
_entity_poly.pdbx_strand_id
1 'polypeptide(L)'
;SWACKLLTWFQEQTRGYRGVSVRDLTSSWKDGLALCALLHRYRPNLIDFQSLVRSRGEENLRLAFHVAEEEFGIPPLLTVEEMASVEEPDSLSMIMYLSQFHQLLKHSPPPAGSAAHPSPHQQKIIAHQNMMRKRGGC
;
A
#
# COMPACT_ATOMS: atom_id res chain seq x y z
N SER A 1 3.32 -21.93 3.07
CA SER A 1 2.61 -21.87 1.78
C SER A 1 3.07 -20.63 0.99
N TRP A 2 3.01 -20.65 -0.34
CA TRP A 2 3.34 -19.49 -1.19
C TRP A 2 2.44 -18.28 -0.88
N ALA A 3 1.15 -18.51 -0.62
CA ALA A 3 0.21 -17.46 -0.23
C ALA A 3 0.64 -16.72 1.06
N CYS A 4 1.22 -17.43 2.04
CA CYS A 4 1.73 -16.78 3.26
C CYS A 4 2.89 -15.82 2.95
N LYS A 5 3.81 -16.21 2.04
CA LYS A 5 4.93 -15.35 1.65
C LYS A 5 4.44 -14.11 0.91
N LEU A 6 3.46 -14.28 0.03
CA LEU A 6 2.82 -13.17 -0.68
C LEU A 6 2.15 -12.20 0.31
N LEU A 7 1.39 -12.72 1.28
CA LEU A 7 0.77 -11.91 2.33
C LEU A 7 1.80 -11.13 3.15
N THR A 8 2.86 -11.79 3.61
CA THR A 8 3.95 -11.14 4.37
C THR A 8 4.57 -10.00 3.57
N TRP A 9 4.82 -10.20 2.28
CA TRP A 9 5.37 -9.16 1.43
C TRP A 9 4.45 -7.92 1.36
N PHE A 10 3.15 -8.12 1.16
CA PHE A 10 2.20 -6.99 1.15
C PHE A 10 2.09 -6.27 2.50
N GLN A 11 2.17 -7.02 3.60
CA GLN A 11 2.21 -6.44 4.94
C GLN A 11 3.44 -5.55 5.12
N GLU A 12 4.60 -5.97 4.61
CA GLU A 12 5.82 -5.15 4.62
C GLU A 12 5.68 -3.89 3.77
N GLN A 13 5.13 -4.00 2.55
CA GLN A 13 4.96 -2.85 1.66
C GLN A 13 3.97 -1.81 2.18
N THR A 14 2.90 -2.25 2.85
CA THR A 14 1.86 -1.36 3.39
C THR A 14 2.12 -0.93 4.83
N ARG A 15 3.20 -1.40 5.47
CA ARG A 15 3.53 -1.07 6.86
C ARG A 15 3.71 0.43 7.05
N GLY A 16 2.97 0.99 8.01
CA GLY A 16 3.03 2.40 8.40
C GLY A 16 2.01 3.31 7.71
N TYR A 17 1.19 2.78 6.79
CA TYR A 17 0.09 3.54 6.20
C TYR A 17 -1.10 3.62 7.16
N ARG A 18 -1.64 4.83 7.32
CA ARG A 18 -2.79 5.10 8.19
C ARG A 18 -4.02 4.36 7.67
N GLY A 19 -4.72 3.66 8.56
CA GLY A 19 -5.99 3.02 8.23
C GLY A 19 -5.85 1.80 7.32
N VAL A 20 -4.64 1.31 7.08
CA VAL A 20 -4.36 0.10 6.28
C VAL A 20 -3.89 -1.02 7.20
N SER A 21 -4.55 -2.18 7.09
CA SER A 21 -4.15 -3.41 7.76
C SER A 21 -4.43 -4.59 6.84
N VAL A 22 -3.38 -5.15 6.25
CA VAL A 22 -3.48 -6.29 5.33
C VAL A 22 -3.42 -7.59 6.14
N ARG A 23 -4.55 -8.29 6.23
CA ARG A 23 -4.70 -9.52 7.03
C ARG A 23 -4.96 -10.76 6.17
N ASP A 24 -5.39 -10.55 4.93
CA ASP A 24 -5.68 -11.57 3.94
C ASP A 24 -5.38 -11.05 2.52
N LEU A 25 -5.60 -11.91 1.53
CA LEU A 25 -5.44 -11.60 0.11
C LEU A 25 -6.81 -11.36 -0.58
N THR A 26 -7.84 -11.02 0.20
CA THR A 26 -9.22 -10.80 -0.28
C THR A 26 -9.80 -9.54 0.36
N SER A 27 -10.44 -9.67 1.53
CA SER A 27 -11.26 -8.64 2.16
C SER A 27 -10.49 -7.36 2.53
N SER A 28 -9.19 -7.50 2.82
CA SER A 28 -8.29 -6.39 3.20
C SER A 28 -8.11 -5.34 2.10
N TRP A 29 -8.55 -5.65 0.88
CA TRP A 29 -8.34 -4.84 -0.33
C TRP A 29 -9.63 -4.15 -0.80
N LYS A 30 -10.79 -4.49 -0.23
CA LYS A 30 -12.13 -4.05 -0.69
C LYS A 30 -12.36 -2.54 -0.58
N ASP A 31 -11.72 -1.85 0.37
CA ASP A 31 -11.88 -0.40 0.54
C ASP A 31 -10.91 0.44 -0.30
N GLY A 32 -10.08 -0.22 -1.13
CA GLY A 32 -9.08 0.40 -1.99
C GLY A 32 -7.87 0.99 -1.28
N LEU A 33 -7.87 1.15 0.05
CA LEU A 33 -6.77 1.81 0.77
C LEU A 33 -5.47 1.01 0.71
N ALA A 34 -5.56 -0.32 0.76
CA ALA A 34 -4.38 -1.18 0.65
C ALA A 34 -3.74 -1.10 -0.75
N LEU A 35 -4.55 -1.03 -1.83
CA LEU A 35 -4.05 -0.83 -3.19
C LEU A 35 -3.41 0.56 -3.35
N CYS A 36 -4.10 1.61 -2.90
CA CYS A 36 -3.57 2.98 -2.93
C CYS A 36 -2.26 3.10 -2.14
N ALA A 37 -2.15 2.46 -0.98
CA ALA A 37 -0.94 2.47 -0.16
C ALA A 37 0.24 1.79 -0.87
N LEU A 38 -0.03 0.67 -1.54
CA LEU A 38 0.97 -0.04 -2.32
C LEU A 38 1.47 0.80 -3.49
N LEU A 39 0.57 1.41 -4.27
CA LEU A 39 0.94 2.27 -5.39
C LEU A 39 1.73 3.50 -4.93
N HIS A 40 1.23 4.21 -3.91
CA HIS A 40 1.90 5.37 -3.30
C HIS A 40 3.30 5.03 -2.76
N ARG A 41 3.50 3.82 -2.21
CA ARG A 41 4.82 3.39 -1.72
C ARG A 41 5.88 3.45 -2.82
N TYR A 42 5.52 3.07 -4.03
CA TYR A 42 6.43 2.96 -5.17
C TYR A 42 6.51 4.24 -5.99
N ARG A 43 5.40 4.98 -6.11
CA ARG A 43 5.36 6.30 -6.74
C ARG A 43 4.48 7.25 -5.94
N PRO A 44 5.05 7.96 -4.95
CA PRO A 44 4.27 8.79 -4.03
C PRO A 44 3.56 9.97 -4.70
N ASN A 45 4.03 10.41 -5.86
CA ASN A 45 3.45 11.55 -6.58
C ASN A 45 2.13 11.22 -7.29
N LEU A 46 1.74 9.94 -7.40
CA LEU A 46 0.54 9.54 -8.15
C LEU A 46 -0.74 9.56 -7.33
N ILE A 47 -0.63 9.50 -6.00
CA ILE A 47 -1.78 9.37 -5.09
C ILE A 47 -1.56 10.27 -3.88
N ASP A 48 -2.43 11.24 -3.64
CA ASP A 48 -2.46 11.95 -2.36
C ASP A 48 -3.09 11.04 -1.29
N PHE A 49 -2.29 10.15 -0.70
CA PHE A 49 -2.78 9.17 0.25
C PHE A 49 -3.42 9.80 1.51
N GLN A 50 -2.98 10.99 1.91
CA GLN A 50 -3.49 11.63 3.13
C GLN A 50 -4.94 12.12 2.97
N SER A 51 -5.36 12.37 1.73
CA SER A 51 -6.74 12.74 1.40
C SER A 51 -7.72 11.56 1.43
N LEU A 52 -7.21 10.32 1.38
CA LEU A 52 -8.04 9.13 1.26
C LEU A 52 -8.70 8.75 2.60
N VAL A 53 -9.97 8.35 2.52
CA VAL A 53 -10.76 7.92 3.67
C VAL A 53 -11.46 6.59 3.37
N ARG A 54 -11.55 5.73 4.38
CA ARG A 54 -12.14 4.38 4.28
C ARG A 54 -13.59 4.38 3.80
N SER A 55 -14.38 5.39 4.14
CA SER A 55 -15.79 5.51 3.74
C SER A 55 -15.99 5.76 2.25
N ARG A 56 -14.94 6.14 1.51
CA ARG A 56 -14.98 6.37 0.05
C ARG A 56 -14.36 5.20 -0.71
N GLY A 57 -14.72 3.98 -0.33
CA GLY A 57 -14.09 2.75 -0.82
C GLY A 57 -14.12 2.61 -2.35
N GLU A 58 -15.28 2.86 -2.98
CA GLU A 58 -15.38 2.79 -4.43
C GLU A 58 -14.50 3.82 -5.15
N GLU A 59 -14.39 5.03 -4.61
CA GLU A 59 -13.55 6.08 -5.20
C GLU A 59 -12.06 5.73 -5.07
N ASN A 60 -11.67 5.18 -3.91
CA ASN A 60 -10.32 4.68 -3.70
C ASN A 60 -10.00 3.54 -4.68
N LEU A 61 -10.93 2.63 -4.92
CA LEU A 61 -10.77 1.53 -5.88
C LEU A 61 -10.64 2.06 -7.32
N ARG A 62 -11.52 2.97 -7.75
CA ARG A 62 -11.44 3.59 -9.08
C ARG A 62 -10.07 4.26 -9.29
N LEU A 63 -9.61 5.02 -8.31
CA LEU A 63 -8.29 5.65 -8.34
C LEU A 63 -7.17 4.61 -8.43
N ALA A 64 -7.20 3.59 -7.57
CA ALA A 64 -6.17 2.56 -7.54
C ALA A 64 -6.09 1.77 -8.86
N PHE A 65 -7.24 1.37 -9.42
CA PHE A 65 -7.29 0.64 -10.68
C PHE A 65 -6.80 1.49 -11.84
N HIS A 66 -7.25 2.74 -11.93
CA HIS A 66 -6.80 3.68 -12.97
C HIS A 66 -5.28 3.88 -12.92
N VAL A 67 -4.73 4.15 -11.72
CA VAL A 67 -3.29 4.34 -11.55
C VAL A 67 -2.51 3.04 -11.83
N ALA A 68 -3.01 1.88 -11.40
CA ALA A 68 -2.35 0.60 -11.66
C ALA A 68 -2.28 0.29 -13.16
N GLU A 69 -3.34 0.57 -13.91
CA GLU A 69 -3.40 0.33 -15.35
C GLU A 69 -2.47 1.30 -16.11
N GLU A 70 -2.62 2.62 -15.90
CA GLU A 70 -1.88 3.63 -16.65
C GLU A 70 -0.38 3.68 -16.31
N GLU A 71 -0.03 3.57 -15.03
CA GLU A 71 1.34 3.85 -14.57
C GLU A 71 2.17 2.59 -14.34
N PHE A 72 1.51 1.45 -14.15
CA PHE A 72 2.14 0.15 -13.88
C PHE A 72 1.79 -0.92 -14.92
N GLY A 73 0.85 -0.66 -15.84
CA GLY A 73 0.45 -1.62 -16.86
C GLY A 73 -0.28 -2.85 -16.32
N ILE A 74 -0.93 -2.72 -15.16
CA ILE A 74 -1.66 -3.83 -14.49
C ILE A 74 -3.17 -3.59 -14.64
N PRO A 75 -3.84 -4.20 -15.63
CA PRO A 75 -5.28 -4.04 -15.81
C PRO A 75 -6.06 -4.71 -14.67
N PRO A 76 -7.16 -4.12 -14.20
CA PRO A 76 -8.00 -4.70 -13.15
C PRO A 76 -8.62 -6.03 -13.61
N LEU A 77 -8.54 -7.05 -12.75
CA LEU A 77 -9.23 -8.33 -12.97
C LEU A 77 -10.61 -8.41 -12.31
N LEU A 78 -10.95 -7.41 -11.49
CA LEU A 78 -12.23 -7.28 -10.84
C LEU A 78 -12.71 -5.84 -11.00
N THR A 79 -14.02 -5.68 -11.15
CA THR A 79 -14.70 -4.40 -11.18
C THR A 79 -14.78 -3.78 -9.79
N VAL A 80 -15.09 -2.48 -9.74
CA VAL A 80 -15.28 -1.78 -8.47
C VAL A 80 -16.52 -2.30 -7.76
N GLU A 81 -17.55 -2.66 -8.51
CA GLU A 81 -18.82 -3.18 -8.02
C GLU A 81 -18.63 -4.56 -7.36
N GLU A 82 -17.85 -5.46 -7.99
CA GLU A 82 -17.50 -6.76 -7.40
C GLU A 82 -16.72 -6.59 -6.08
N MET A 83 -15.79 -5.65 -6.04
CA MET A 83 -14.98 -5.35 -4.84
C MET A 83 -15.77 -4.66 -3.72
N ALA A 84 -16.71 -3.78 -4.08
CA ALA A 84 -17.54 -3.03 -3.13
C ALA A 84 -18.76 -3.81 -2.64
N SER A 85 -19.07 -4.95 -3.26
CA SER A 85 -20.15 -5.83 -2.85
C SER A 85 -20.03 -6.26 -1.38
N VAL A 86 -21.13 -6.70 -0.76
CA VAL A 86 -21.08 -7.22 0.62
C VAL A 86 -20.35 -8.56 0.66
N GLU A 87 -20.48 -9.35 -0.39
CA GLU A 87 -19.84 -10.67 -0.54
C GLU A 87 -18.32 -10.54 -0.68
N GLU A 88 -17.58 -11.60 -0.32
CA GLU A 88 -16.15 -11.60 -0.58
C GLU A 88 -15.88 -11.64 -2.08
N PRO A 89 -14.89 -10.87 -2.57
CA PRO A 89 -14.49 -10.98 -3.96
C PRO A 89 -13.95 -12.38 -4.25
N ASP A 90 -14.04 -12.81 -5.52
CA ASP A 90 -13.50 -14.09 -5.94
C ASP A 90 -12.02 -14.20 -5.53
N SER A 91 -11.74 -15.20 -4.70
CA SER A 91 -10.44 -15.33 -4.05
C SER A 91 -9.33 -15.60 -5.07
N LEU A 92 -9.63 -16.34 -6.14
CA LEU A 92 -8.65 -16.66 -7.17
C LEU A 92 -8.31 -15.40 -7.99
N SER A 93 -9.32 -14.66 -8.44
CA SER A 93 -9.16 -13.39 -9.14
C SER A 93 -8.38 -12.37 -8.32
N MET A 94 -8.66 -12.23 -7.02
CA MET A 94 -7.89 -11.32 -6.15
C MET A 94 -6.45 -11.77 -5.98
N ILE A 95 -6.19 -13.05 -5.73
CA ILE A 95 -4.82 -13.55 -5.61
C ILE A 95 -4.07 -13.38 -6.93
N MET A 96 -4.70 -13.64 -8.07
CA MET A 96 -4.12 -13.42 -9.40
C MET A 96 -3.79 -11.94 -9.62
N TYR A 97 -4.71 -11.04 -9.28
CA TYR A 97 -4.52 -9.61 -9.41
C TYR A 97 -3.35 -9.12 -8.55
N LEU A 98 -3.33 -9.49 -7.28
CA LEU A 98 -2.23 -9.17 -6.35
C LEU A 98 -0.89 -9.78 -6.79
N SER A 99 -0.91 -10.96 -7.41
CA SER A 99 0.30 -11.59 -7.91
C SER A 99 0.99 -10.77 -9.01
N GLN A 100 0.23 -10.06 -9.84
CA GLN A 100 0.79 -9.16 -10.86
C GLN A 100 1.60 -8.03 -10.21
N PHE A 101 1.06 -7.39 -9.16
CA PHE A 101 1.81 -6.38 -8.39
C PHE A 101 3.09 -6.97 -7.80
N HIS A 102 3.00 -8.12 -7.14
CA HIS A 102 4.17 -8.75 -6.55
C HIS A 102 5.23 -9.09 -7.61
N GLN A 103 4.85 -9.63 -8.77
CA GLN A 103 5.78 -9.94 -9.85
C GLN A 103 6.50 -8.69 -10.38
N LEU A 104 5.76 -7.61 -10.58
CA LEU A 104 6.29 -6.34 -11.08
C LEU A 104 7.23 -5.66 -10.06
N LEU A 105 6.82 -5.63 -8.79
CA LEU A 105 7.41 -4.76 -7.78
C LEU A 105 8.48 -5.42 -6.90
N LYS A 106 8.52 -6.77 -6.81
CA LYS A 106 9.45 -7.48 -5.90
C LYS A 106 10.94 -7.25 -6.19
N HIS A 107 11.28 -6.84 -7.41
CA HIS A 107 12.67 -6.58 -7.83
C HIS A 107 13.02 -5.09 -7.89
N SER A 108 12.04 -4.22 -7.63
CA SER A 108 12.23 -2.77 -7.62
C SER A 108 12.09 -2.29 -6.19
N PRO A 109 13.17 -1.94 -5.48
CA PRO A 109 13.01 -1.38 -4.14
C PRO A 109 12.24 -0.05 -4.23
N PRO A 110 11.28 0.22 -3.33
CA PRO A 110 10.63 1.52 -3.29
C PRO A 110 11.68 2.61 -3.03
N PRO A 111 11.46 3.85 -3.53
CA PRO A 111 12.44 4.92 -3.41
C PRO A 111 12.88 5.11 -1.96
N ALA A 112 14.20 5.22 -1.77
CA ALA A 112 14.83 5.37 -0.45
C ALA A 112 14.26 6.63 0.24
N GLY A 113 13.37 6.42 1.21
CA GLY A 113 12.65 7.51 1.90
C GLY A 113 11.15 7.31 2.04
N SER A 114 10.51 6.41 1.27
CA SER A 114 9.07 6.11 1.38
C SER A 114 8.71 5.18 2.56
N ALA A 115 9.69 4.80 3.39
CA ALA A 115 9.43 4.20 4.69
C ALA A 115 8.80 5.23 5.59
N ALA A 116 7.46 5.30 5.56
CA ALA A 116 6.56 5.93 6.51
C ALA A 116 7.07 7.28 7.02
N HIS A 117 6.44 8.39 6.62
CA HIS A 117 6.59 9.64 7.36
C HIS A 117 6.55 9.33 8.87
N PRO A 118 7.69 9.49 9.58
CA PRO A 118 7.71 9.15 10.98
C PRO A 118 6.65 10.02 11.62
N SER A 119 5.80 9.44 12.48
CA SER A 119 4.83 10.24 13.22
C SER A 119 5.54 11.45 13.86
N PRO A 120 4.87 12.58 14.10
CA PRO A 120 5.51 13.76 14.69
C PRO A 120 6.32 13.45 15.96
N HIS A 121 5.92 12.41 16.71
CA HIS A 121 6.66 11.89 17.85
C HIS A 121 7.99 11.21 17.46
N GLN A 122 7.98 10.36 16.43
CA GLN A 122 9.19 9.72 15.91
C GLN A 122 10.14 10.74 15.26
N GLN A 123 9.62 11.76 14.58
CA GLN A 123 10.44 12.87 14.08
C GLN A 123 11.16 13.62 15.20
N LYS A 124 10.48 13.86 16.33
CA LYS A 124 11.10 14.44 17.53
C LYS A 124 12.19 13.54 18.11
N ILE A 125 11.96 12.22 18.18
CA ILE A 125 12.96 11.27 18.67
C ILE A 125 14.19 11.22 17.75
N ILE A 126 13.98 11.14 16.44
CA ILE A 126 15.06 11.10 15.44
C ILE A 126 15.85 12.41 15.46
N ALA A 127 15.16 13.56 15.52
CA ALA A 127 15.79 14.87 15.64
C ALA A 127 16.62 14.99 16.92
N HIS A 128 16.08 14.51 18.06
CA HIS A 128 16.78 14.50 19.34
C HIS A 128 18.02 13.60 19.31
N GLN A 129 17.91 12.38 18.79
CA GLN A 129 19.04 11.46 18.64
C GLN A 129 20.14 12.04 17.74
N ASN A 130 19.76 12.67 16.63
CA ASN A 130 20.70 13.33 15.73
C ASN A 130 21.40 14.54 16.39
N MET A 131 20.70 15.30 17.22
CA MET A 131 21.29 16.38 18.02
C MET A 131 22.29 15.86 19.05
N MET A 132 21.95 14.77 19.75
CA MET A 132 22.85 14.15 20.74
C MET A 132 24.11 13.60 20.07
N ARG A 133 23.98 13.00 18.88
CA ARG A 133 25.11 12.48 18.11
C ARG A 133 26.06 13.58 17.60
N LYS A 134 25.53 14.77 17.27
CA LYS A 134 26.36 15.94 16.89
C LYS A 134 27.09 16.58 18.08
N ARG A 135 26.62 16.36 19.31
CA ARG A 135 27.24 16.92 20.52
C ARG A 135 28.34 16.03 21.12
N GLY A 136 28.36 14.74 20.79
CA GLY A 136 29.39 13.80 21.26
C GLY A 136 30.63 13.70 20.35
N GLY A 137 30.79 14.60 19.38
CA GLY A 137 31.94 14.63 18.48
C GLY A 137 32.75 15.93 18.63
N CYS A 138 33.39 16.09 19.77
CA CYS A 138 34.55 16.95 20.02
C CYS A 138 35.43 16.28 21.08
#